data_AF-A0A165DHY4-F1
#
_entry.id   AF-A0A165DHY4-F1
#
_cell.length_a   1.000
_cell.length_b   1.000
_cell.length_c   1.000
_cell.angle_alpha   90.00
_cell.angle_beta   90.00
_cell.angle_gamma   90.00
#
_symmetry.space_group_name_H-M   'P 1'
#
loop_
_entity.id
_entity.type
_entity.pdbx_description
1 polymer ?
#
loop_
_entity_poly.entity_id
_entity_poly.type
_entity_poly.pdbx_seq_one_letter_code
_entity_poly.pdbx_strand_id
1 'polypeptide(L)'
;MGAVGGGNMFVENPGGLSEVPGNTPSHSGTRPTAAPPRWQGPPSSAEGYMLVVSMADSLAVELELSEDYSEELQTFIKMGKHLTPEDLLLRAYTQATMFKALQKMDAIDDKLEKTERVVKKLDSERVREWRPSAEQTKDLRFEAKELILQTRRKNFCELGKDVIDHFRSKKDPVFSDAFSSPAREAQLVSAAGPICSGVRNNLRTAIRDSLYKKKKTDLITFTKKLTEKYLRAGTTTLITESSPYVLKSALLRRFALDFPDKIKEKAVADDSNGKRPRGDHSDSPGADNSRGNSAVPSENTVTAGSRKRQLEETSTETDDHFWLAVDKWLDGLSDKHGGWDWNTPRWRSYFQEIITKEREEVAAFPISTAQKNSAVPNATPANPLTPTAGASTSSSCGGRKALTNLWAAMETGFSSSPM
;
A
#
# COMPACT_ATOMS: atom_id res chain seq x y z
N MET A 1 3.22 -14.76 -23.83
CA MET A 1 2.71 -14.21 -25.10
C MET A 1 1.30 -13.70 -24.84
N GLY A 2 1.14 -12.38 -24.85
CA GLY A 2 -0.10 -11.68 -24.48
C GLY A 2 0.24 -10.20 -24.37
N ALA A 3 0.25 -9.52 -25.52
CA ALA A 3 0.58 -8.11 -25.63
C ALA A 3 -0.55 -7.28 -25.02
N VAL A 4 -0.27 -6.59 -23.92
CA VAL A 4 -1.18 -5.62 -23.30
C VAL A 4 -0.92 -4.29 -24.00
N GLY A 5 -1.91 -3.85 -24.77
CA GLY A 5 -1.89 -2.61 -25.53
C GLY A 5 -1.80 -1.39 -24.61
N GLY A 6 -0.76 -0.58 -24.81
CA GLY A 6 -0.69 0.77 -24.29
C GLY A 6 -1.68 1.65 -25.04
N GLY A 7 -2.78 2.00 -24.39
CA GLY A 7 -3.69 3.03 -24.86
C GLY A 7 -3.03 4.40 -24.71
N ASN A 8 -2.41 4.87 -25.79
CA ASN A 8 -2.10 6.28 -25.97
C ASN A 8 -3.42 7.06 -25.97
N MET A 9 -3.71 7.82 -24.91
CA MET A 9 -4.63 8.95 -25.00
C MET A 9 -3.91 10.09 -25.73
N PHE A 10 -3.80 9.94 -27.05
CA PHE A 10 -3.58 11.07 -27.95
C PHE A 10 -4.95 11.73 -28.15
N VAL A 11 -5.05 12.99 -27.71
CA VAL A 11 -6.17 13.86 -28.06
C VAL A 11 -5.98 14.29 -29.51
N GLU A 12 -6.41 13.45 -30.45
CA GLU A 12 -6.64 13.85 -31.84
C GLU A 12 -8.01 14.51 -31.95
N ASN A 13 -8.12 15.81 -31.65
CA ASN A 13 -9.04 16.71 -32.37
C ASN A 13 -8.90 18.18 -31.94
N PRO A 14 -8.33 19.06 -32.77
CA PRO A 14 -8.62 20.49 -32.71
C PRO A 14 -9.32 20.96 -33.99
N GLY A 15 -10.33 20.21 -34.47
CA GLY A 15 -11.09 20.54 -35.67
C GLY A 15 -12.58 20.36 -35.46
N GLY A 16 -13.23 21.24 -34.69
CA GLY A 16 -14.65 21.06 -34.40
C GLY A 16 -15.35 22.20 -33.66
N LEU A 17 -14.98 23.45 -33.90
CA LEU A 17 -15.79 24.62 -33.49
C LEU A 17 -15.65 25.74 -34.53
N SER A 18 -16.17 25.51 -35.74
CA SER A 18 -16.39 26.61 -36.68
C SER A 18 -17.46 26.24 -37.71
N GLU A 19 -18.71 26.13 -37.27
CA GLU A 19 -19.86 26.20 -38.18
C GLU A 19 -21.00 26.97 -37.50
N VAL A 20 -20.97 28.30 -37.62
CA VAL A 20 -22.18 29.11 -37.51
C VAL A 20 -22.73 29.22 -38.95
N PRO A 21 -23.91 28.65 -39.24
CA PRO A 21 -24.46 28.69 -40.58
C PRO A 21 -25.22 29.99 -40.81
N GLY A 22 -24.89 30.69 -41.89
CA GLY A 22 -25.75 31.72 -42.47
C GLY A 22 -25.10 33.07 -42.63
N ASN A 23 -24.38 33.27 -43.73
CA ASN A 23 -24.51 34.50 -44.51
C ASN A 23 -24.02 34.29 -45.94
N THR A 24 -24.98 34.21 -46.85
CA THR A 24 -24.78 34.20 -48.30
C THR A 24 -24.25 35.56 -48.78
N PRO A 25 -23.21 35.62 -49.62
CA PRO A 25 -22.77 36.87 -50.21
C PRO A 25 -23.62 37.17 -51.46
N SER A 26 -24.58 38.07 -51.31
CA SER A 26 -25.26 38.70 -52.45
C SER A 26 -24.36 39.77 -53.04
N HIS A 27 -23.76 39.45 -54.19
CA HIS A 27 -23.16 40.42 -55.11
C HIS A 27 -24.21 41.46 -55.52
N SER A 28 -23.99 42.73 -55.17
CA SER A 28 -24.57 43.86 -55.90
C SER A 28 -23.75 45.13 -55.74
N GLY A 29 -23.43 45.75 -56.88
CA GLY A 29 -23.31 47.20 -57.00
C GLY A 29 -22.00 47.84 -56.57
N THR A 30 -21.02 47.82 -57.46
CA THR A 30 -19.95 48.83 -57.51
C THR A 30 -20.54 50.23 -57.64
N ARG A 31 -20.37 51.05 -56.59
CA ARG A 31 -20.52 52.51 -56.65
C ARG A 31 -19.29 53.12 -55.99
N PRO A 32 -18.52 53.99 -56.66
CA PRO A 32 -17.35 54.62 -56.06
C PRO A 32 -17.83 55.70 -55.09
N THR A 33 -18.02 55.31 -53.84
CA THR A 33 -18.30 56.25 -52.75
C THR A 33 -17.01 57.03 -52.49
N ALA A 34 -17.07 58.34 -52.73
CA ALA A 34 -15.98 59.28 -52.47
C ALA A 34 -15.39 59.01 -51.07
N ALA A 35 -14.06 58.90 -51.00
CA ALA A 35 -13.34 58.73 -49.75
C ALA A 35 -13.85 59.79 -48.76
N PRO A 36 -14.34 59.39 -47.56
CA PRO A 36 -14.76 60.37 -46.58
C PRO A 36 -13.59 61.32 -46.34
N PRO A 37 -13.85 62.64 -46.21
CA PRO A 37 -12.80 63.62 -45.97
C PRO A 37 -11.98 63.12 -44.78
N ARG A 38 -10.70 62.84 -45.05
CA ARG A 38 -9.72 62.41 -44.06
C ARG A 38 -9.73 63.50 -42.99
N TRP A 39 -10.37 63.22 -41.86
CA TRP A 39 -10.55 64.18 -40.79
C TRP A 39 -9.15 64.55 -40.28
N GLN A 40 -8.66 65.70 -40.75
CA GLN A 40 -7.45 66.31 -40.24
C GLN A 40 -7.89 66.98 -38.95
N GLY A 41 -7.78 66.25 -37.85
CA GLY A 41 -8.04 66.81 -36.53
C GLY A 41 -7.20 68.05 -36.29
N PRO A 42 -7.59 68.89 -35.32
CA PRO A 42 -6.80 70.04 -34.93
C PRO A 42 -5.35 69.59 -34.67
N PRO A 43 -4.34 70.35 -35.16
CA PRO A 43 -2.94 69.99 -34.97
C PRO A 43 -2.67 69.79 -33.48
N SER A 44 -2.07 68.65 -33.11
CA SER A 44 -1.79 68.37 -31.70
C SER A 44 -0.89 69.48 -31.15
N SER A 45 -1.32 70.13 -30.07
CA SER A 45 -0.47 71.11 -29.40
C SER A 45 0.65 70.34 -28.71
N ALA A 46 1.90 70.74 -28.96
CA ALA A 46 3.07 70.12 -28.34
C ALA A 46 2.99 70.15 -26.80
N GLU A 47 2.35 71.18 -26.25
CA GLU A 47 2.09 71.34 -24.81
C GLU A 47 1.18 70.23 -24.26
N GLY A 48 0.09 69.89 -24.97
CA GLY A 48 -0.83 68.84 -24.52
C GLY A 48 -0.18 67.45 -24.50
N TYR A 49 0.68 67.16 -25.49
CA TYR A 49 1.45 65.93 -25.52
C TYR A 49 2.42 65.82 -24.33
N MET A 50 3.17 66.90 -24.03
CA MET A 50 4.12 66.90 -22.90
C MET A 50 3.42 66.72 -21.55
N LEU A 51 2.20 67.25 -21.41
CA LEU A 51 1.38 67.00 -20.22
C LEU A 51 1.08 65.50 -20.07
N VAL A 52 0.64 64.83 -21.13
CA VAL A 52 0.35 63.38 -21.08
C VAL A 52 1.60 62.55 -20.77
N VAL A 53 2.76 62.94 -21.30
CA VAL A 53 4.05 62.29 -20.96
C VAL A 53 4.35 62.41 -19.46
N SER A 54 4.13 63.60 -18.86
CA SER A 54 4.34 63.78 -17.41
C SER A 54 3.31 63.03 -16.55
N MET A 55 2.08 62.89 -17.05
CA MET A 55 1.03 62.11 -16.39
C MET A 55 1.30 60.61 -16.47
N ALA A 56 2.02 60.13 -17.48
CA ALA A 56 2.37 58.72 -17.62
C ALA A 56 3.17 58.19 -16.42
N ASP A 57 4.15 58.97 -15.96
CA ASP A 57 4.94 58.63 -14.78
C ASP A 57 4.05 58.63 -13.52
N SER A 58 3.14 59.60 -13.43
CA SER A 58 2.19 59.68 -12.32
C SER A 58 1.24 58.47 -12.32
N LEU A 59 0.77 58.03 -13.49
CA LEU A 59 -0.08 56.85 -13.66
C LEU A 59 0.66 55.55 -13.37
N ALA A 60 1.91 55.43 -13.81
CA ALA A 60 2.74 54.27 -13.50
C ALA A 60 2.97 54.13 -11.99
N VAL A 61 3.21 55.25 -11.30
CA VAL A 61 3.32 55.29 -9.83
C VAL A 61 1.98 54.99 -9.16
N GLU A 62 0.89 55.63 -9.59
CA GLU A 62 -0.45 55.45 -9.01
C GLU A 62 -0.95 54.01 -9.14
N LEU A 63 -0.72 53.39 -10.29
CA LEU A 63 -1.08 52.00 -10.52
C LEU A 63 -0.01 51.01 -10.06
N GLU A 64 1.11 51.49 -9.52
CA GLU A 64 2.27 50.69 -9.09
C GLU A 64 2.68 49.68 -10.18
N LEU A 65 2.86 50.17 -11.41
CA LEU A 65 3.37 49.36 -12.51
C LEU A 65 4.82 48.96 -12.25
N SER A 66 5.22 47.78 -12.71
CA SER A 66 6.64 47.42 -12.76
C SER A 66 7.41 48.36 -13.68
N GLU A 67 8.73 48.42 -13.52
CA GLU A 67 9.61 49.22 -14.37
C GLU A 67 9.43 48.85 -15.85
N ASP A 68 9.40 47.55 -16.18
CA ASP A 68 9.15 47.05 -17.53
C ASP A 68 7.84 47.57 -18.12
N TYR A 69 6.72 47.48 -17.39
CA TYR A 69 5.42 47.97 -17.86
C TYR A 69 5.34 49.51 -17.90
N SER A 70 6.11 50.21 -17.05
CA SER A 70 6.24 51.67 -17.10
C SER A 70 6.99 52.11 -18.37
N GLU A 71 8.08 51.42 -18.73
CA GLU A 71 8.82 51.66 -19.96
C GLU A 71 7.97 51.36 -21.22
N GLU A 72 7.19 50.27 -21.19
CA GLU A 72 6.24 49.94 -22.24
C GLU A 72 5.14 51.01 -22.37
N LEU A 73 4.62 51.53 -21.25
CA LEU A 73 3.63 52.61 -21.25
C LEU A 73 4.21 53.90 -21.84
N GLN A 74 5.45 54.26 -21.48
CA GLN A 74 6.17 55.40 -22.06
C GLN A 74 6.39 55.22 -23.57
N THR A 75 6.72 53.99 -24.00
CA THR A 75 6.87 53.65 -25.41
C THR A 75 5.54 53.76 -26.16
N PHE A 76 4.45 53.28 -25.57
CA PHE A 76 3.10 53.42 -26.11
C PHE A 76 2.71 54.89 -26.33
N ILE A 77 2.99 55.76 -25.36
CA ILE A 77 2.70 57.20 -25.47
C ILE A 77 3.55 57.86 -26.57
N LYS A 78 4.84 57.50 -26.68
CA LYS A 78 5.72 57.98 -27.76
C LYS A 78 5.19 57.60 -29.15
N MET A 79 4.63 56.40 -29.31
CA MET A 79 4.00 55.97 -30.56
C MET A 79 2.71 56.75 -30.86
N GLY A 80 1.98 57.16 -29.82
CA GLY A 80 0.71 57.88 -29.90
C GLY A 80 0.80 59.39 -30.16
N LYS A 81 1.98 59.95 -30.47
CA LYS A 81 2.23 61.41 -30.64
C LYS A 81 1.33 62.16 -31.63
N HIS A 82 0.64 61.43 -32.51
CA HIS A 82 -0.26 61.99 -33.53
C HIS A 82 -1.73 62.09 -33.09
N LEU A 83 -2.07 61.54 -31.92
CA LEU A 83 -3.41 61.60 -31.35
C LEU A 83 -3.66 62.94 -30.66
N THR A 84 -4.94 63.31 -30.47
CA THR A 84 -5.25 64.45 -29.60
C THR A 84 -4.88 64.10 -28.15
N PRO A 85 -4.49 65.07 -27.32
CA PRO A 85 -4.07 64.82 -25.94
C PRO A 85 -5.12 64.04 -25.12
N GLU A 86 -6.40 64.33 -25.32
CA GLU A 86 -7.49 63.67 -24.60
C GLU A 86 -7.63 62.20 -24.97
N ASP A 87 -7.54 61.85 -26.26
CA ASP A 87 -7.59 60.46 -26.73
C ASP A 87 -6.33 59.70 -26.28
N LEU A 88 -5.15 60.35 -26.34
CA LEU A 88 -3.91 59.76 -25.89
C LEU A 88 -3.93 59.45 -24.38
N LEU A 89 -4.45 60.37 -23.56
CA LEU A 89 -4.56 60.19 -22.12
C LEU A 89 -5.52 59.04 -21.77
N LEU A 90 -6.70 58.99 -22.40
CA LEU A 90 -7.68 57.92 -22.19
C LEU A 90 -7.10 56.54 -22.55
N ARG A 91 -6.40 56.46 -23.69
CA ARG A 91 -5.72 55.22 -24.11
C ARG A 91 -4.57 54.85 -23.19
N ALA A 92 -3.75 55.82 -22.76
CA ALA A 92 -2.66 55.59 -21.82
C ALA A 92 -3.20 55.04 -20.48
N TYR A 93 -4.28 55.61 -19.94
CA TYR A 93 -4.93 55.11 -18.74
C TYR A 93 -5.46 53.68 -18.91
N THR A 94 -6.12 53.42 -20.04
CA THR A 94 -6.64 52.08 -20.37
C THR A 94 -5.50 51.06 -20.47
N GLN A 95 -4.43 51.41 -21.18
CA GLN A 95 -3.25 50.57 -21.35
C GLN A 95 -2.54 50.32 -20.01
N ALA A 96 -2.38 51.34 -19.18
CA ALA A 96 -1.80 51.22 -17.85
C ALA A 96 -2.64 50.29 -16.95
N THR A 97 -3.97 50.37 -17.04
CA THR A 97 -4.88 49.45 -16.34
C THR A 97 -4.73 48.00 -16.83
N MET A 98 -4.56 47.79 -18.14
CA MET A 98 -4.28 46.47 -18.71
C MET A 98 -2.94 45.91 -18.23
N PHE A 99 -1.87 46.72 -18.20
CA PHE A 99 -0.59 46.32 -17.64
C PHE A 99 -0.69 45.94 -16.17
N LYS A 100 -1.43 46.72 -15.36
CA LYS A 100 -1.66 46.35 -13.96
C LYS A 100 -2.41 45.02 -13.82
N ALA A 101 -3.32 44.70 -14.75
CA ALA A 101 -4.00 43.41 -14.77
C ALA A 101 -3.04 42.27 -15.12
N LEU A 102 -2.19 42.45 -16.15
CA LEU A 102 -1.16 41.47 -16.54
C LEU A 102 -0.17 41.21 -15.39
N GLN A 103 0.36 42.26 -14.76
CA GLN A 103 1.24 42.13 -13.60
C GLN A 103 0.59 41.34 -12.44
N LYS A 104 -0.72 41.50 -12.24
CA LYS A 104 -1.46 40.71 -11.24
C LYS A 104 -1.61 39.25 -11.67
N MET A 105 -1.79 38.98 -12.96
CA MET A 105 -1.81 37.61 -13.50
C MET A 105 -0.44 36.94 -13.35
N ASP A 106 0.64 37.61 -13.70
CA ASP A 106 2.01 37.12 -13.51
C ASP A 106 2.26 36.76 -12.04
N ALA A 107 1.84 37.62 -11.12
CA ALA A 107 1.94 37.38 -9.68
C ALA A 107 1.04 36.22 -9.18
N ILE A 108 -0.06 35.91 -9.87
CA ILE A 108 -0.90 34.74 -9.57
C ILE A 108 -0.25 33.48 -10.10
N ASP A 109 0.29 33.50 -11.32
CA ASP A 109 0.98 32.36 -11.92
C ASP A 109 2.21 31.96 -11.10
N ASP A 110 2.99 32.94 -10.64
CA ASP A 110 4.10 32.73 -9.69
C ASP A 110 3.64 32.05 -8.40
N LYS A 111 2.45 32.41 -7.90
CA LYS A 111 1.88 31.80 -6.68
C LYS A 111 1.38 30.38 -6.97
N LEU A 112 0.76 30.15 -8.12
CA LEU A 112 0.30 28.82 -8.54
C LEU A 112 1.46 27.86 -8.74
N GLU A 113 2.56 28.32 -9.34
CA GLU A 113 3.76 27.50 -9.50
C GLU A 113 4.37 27.14 -8.13
N LYS A 114 4.41 28.10 -7.20
CA LYS A 114 4.85 27.87 -5.82
C LYS A 114 3.94 26.86 -5.08
N THR A 115 2.62 26.97 -5.22
CA THR A 115 1.70 26.02 -4.58
C THR A 115 1.79 24.62 -5.19
N GLU A 116 1.95 24.51 -6.51
CA GLU A 116 2.16 23.23 -7.19
C GLU A 116 3.44 22.54 -6.68
N ARG A 117 4.54 23.30 -6.52
CA ARG A 117 5.78 22.79 -5.93
C ARG A 117 5.58 22.27 -4.51
N VAL A 118 4.81 22.97 -3.68
CA VAL A 118 4.49 22.52 -2.31
C VAL A 118 3.63 21.26 -2.32
N VAL A 119 2.60 21.19 -3.18
CA VAL A 119 1.73 20.01 -3.30
C VAL A 119 2.53 18.79 -3.75
N LYS A 120 3.40 18.91 -4.76
CA LYS A 120 4.29 17.82 -5.19
C LYS A 120 5.22 17.35 -4.06
N LYS A 121 5.77 18.28 -3.28
CA LYS A 121 6.60 17.96 -2.13
C LYS A 121 5.81 17.18 -1.07
N LEU A 122 4.63 17.66 -0.68
CA LEU A 122 3.77 16.99 0.30
C LEU A 122 3.34 15.59 -0.17
N ASP A 123 3.03 15.42 -1.45
CA ASP A 123 2.68 14.11 -2.00
C ASP A 123 3.87 13.13 -1.92
N SER A 124 5.08 13.61 -2.25
CA SER A 124 6.31 12.80 -2.12
C SER A 124 6.61 12.41 -0.67
N GLU A 125 6.39 13.33 0.29
CA GLU A 125 6.55 13.08 1.72
C GLU A 125 5.52 12.06 2.21
N ARG A 126 4.25 12.21 1.81
CA ARG A 126 3.18 11.27 2.11
C ARG A 126 3.47 9.86 1.61
N VAL A 127 4.01 9.73 0.39
CA VAL A 127 4.43 8.43 -0.17
C VAL A 127 5.62 7.83 0.62
N ARG A 128 6.56 8.66 1.08
CA ARG A 128 7.72 8.21 1.86
C ARG A 128 7.35 7.76 3.29
N GLU A 129 6.39 8.43 3.90
CA GLU A 129 5.93 8.19 5.27
C GLU A 129 4.91 7.06 5.38
N TRP A 130 4.36 6.60 4.26
CA TRP A 130 3.41 5.49 4.25
C TRP A 130 3.98 4.27 4.98
N ARG A 131 3.17 3.63 5.80
CA ARG A 131 3.50 2.39 6.50
C ARG A 131 2.25 1.53 6.54
N PRO A 132 2.39 0.20 6.48
CA PRO A 132 1.26 -0.67 6.68
C PRO A 132 0.63 -0.43 8.07
N SER A 133 -0.69 -0.36 8.12
CA SER A 133 -1.42 -0.27 9.38
C SER A 133 -1.19 -1.53 10.24
N ALA A 134 -1.53 -1.44 11.53
CA ALA A 134 -1.46 -2.60 12.42
C ALA A 134 -2.38 -3.74 11.95
N GLU A 135 -3.55 -3.41 11.40
CA GLU A 135 -4.49 -4.37 10.81
C GLU A 135 -3.91 -5.03 9.56
N GLN A 136 -3.36 -4.25 8.62
CA GLN A 136 -2.67 -4.79 7.44
C GLN A 136 -1.50 -5.71 7.84
N THR A 137 -0.74 -5.32 8.88
CA THR A 137 0.37 -6.14 9.40
C THR A 137 -0.11 -7.47 9.99
N LYS A 138 -1.27 -7.46 10.66
CA LYS A 138 -1.92 -8.66 11.18
C LYS A 138 -2.40 -9.57 10.05
N ASP A 139 -2.97 -9.00 9.00
CA ASP A 139 -3.45 -9.73 7.82
C ASP A 139 -2.29 -10.33 7.02
N LEU A 140 -1.19 -9.59 6.81
CA LEU A 140 0.05 -10.13 6.23
C LEU A 140 0.56 -11.36 7.00
N ARG A 141 0.55 -11.29 8.34
CA ARG A 141 0.96 -12.39 9.19
C ARG A 141 0.02 -13.58 9.10
N PHE A 142 -1.29 -13.32 9.04
CA PHE A 142 -2.30 -14.35 8.89
C PHE A 142 -2.12 -15.09 7.56
N GLU A 143 -2.02 -14.34 6.47
CA GLU A 143 -1.82 -14.90 5.13
C GLU A 143 -0.50 -15.69 5.03
N ALA A 144 0.59 -15.16 5.58
CA ALA A 144 1.87 -15.87 5.64
C ALA A 144 1.77 -17.20 6.39
N LYS A 145 0.96 -17.28 7.46
CA LYS A 145 0.74 -18.51 8.22
C LYS A 145 -0.11 -19.53 7.45
N GLU A 146 -1.12 -19.09 6.73
CA GLU A 146 -1.92 -20.01 5.92
C GLU A 146 -1.11 -20.52 4.73
N LEU A 147 -0.46 -19.62 3.99
CA LEU A 147 0.39 -19.94 2.85
C LEU A 147 1.52 -20.91 3.21
N ILE A 148 2.22 -20.70 4.33
CA ILE A 148 3.32 -21.61 4.72
C ILE A 148 2.83 -23.03 5.00
N LEU A 149 1.59 -23.19 5.49
CA LEU A 149 0.99 -24.49 5.79
C LEU A 149 0.19 -25.08 4.62
N GLN A 150 0.05 -24.38 3.49
CA GLN A 150 -0.59 -24.92 2.30
C GLN A 150 0.03 -26.24 1.87
N THR A 151 -0.79 -27.27 1.68
CA THR A 151 -0.36 -28.65 1.46
C THR A 151 0.52 -28.76 0.21
N ARG A 152 0.21 -27.99 -0.84
CA ARG A 152 0.94 -28.02 -2.12
C ARG A 152 2.18 -27.13 -2.19
N ARG A 153 2.50 -26.33 -1.17
CA ARG A 153 3.67 -25.44 -1.20
C ARG A 153 4.98 -26.23 -1.06
N LYS A 154 5.90 -26.02 -2.00
CA LYS A 154 7.30 -26.50 -1.97
C LYS A 154 8.31 -25.40 -1.64
N ASN A 155 8.08 -24.19 -2.13
CA ASN A 155 9.04 -23.09 -2.01
C ASN A 155 8.77 -22.31 -0.72
N PHE A 156 9.55 -22.57 0.33
CA PHE A 156 9.47 -21.83 1.60
C PHE A 156 10.29 -20.54 1.53
N CYS A 157 11.29 -20.46 0.65
CA CYS A 157 12.10 -19.25 0.49
C CYS A 157 11.30 -18.07 -0.10
N GLU A 158 10.32 -18.37 -0.94
CA GLU A 158 9.52 -17.39 -1.70
C GLU A 158 8.25 -16.93 -0.98
N LEU A 159 8.02 -17.36 0.27
CA LEU A 159 6.82 -17.01 1.06
C LEU A 159 6.49 -15.51 1.05
N GLY A 160 7.50 -14.64 1.13
CA GLY A 160 7.28 -13.20 1.09
C GLY A 160 6.68 -12.69 -0.22
N LYS A 161 7.13 -13.24 -1.36
CA LYS A 161 6.59 -12.89 -2.68
C LYS A 161 5.16 -13.39 -2.82
N ASP A 162 4.93 -14.65 -2.45
CA ASP A 162 3.60 -15.27 -2.55
C ASP A 162 2.53 -14.54 -1.71
N VAL A 163 2.90 -14.05 -0.51
CA VAL A 163 2.01 -13.25 0.33
C VAL A 163 1.60 -11.95 -0.38
N ILE A 164 2.57 -11.25 -0.99
CA ILE A 164 2.30 -10.00 -1.73
C ILE A 164 1.45 -10.27 -2.97
N ASP A 165 1.77 -11.34 -3.71
CA ASP A 165 1.03 -11.76 -4.90
C ASP A 165 -0.41 -12.19 -4.55
N HIS A 166 -0.64 -12.79 -3.38
CA HIS A 166 -1.98 -13.10 -2.87
C HIS A 166 -2.82 -11.83 -2.71
N PHE A 167 -2.30 -10.81 -2.01
CA PHE A 167 -3.04 -9.56 -1.81
C PHE A 167 -3.24 -8.78 -3.11
N ARG A 168 -2.25 -8.83 -4.02
CA ARG A 168 -2.36 -8.22 -5.36
C ARG A 168 -3.45 -8.88 -6.19
N SER A 169 -3.48 -10.22 -6.24
CA SER A 169 -4.44 -10.96 -7.07
C SER A 169 -5.87 -10.87 -6.55
N LYS A 170 -6.05 -10.87 -5.22
CA LYS A 170 -7.37 -10.74 -4.57
C LYS A 170 -8.00 -9.35 -4.73
N LYS A 171 -7.21 -8.33 -5.11
CA LYS A 171 -7.63 -6.91 -5.12
C LYS A 171 -8.27 -6.50 -3.79
N ASP A 172 -7.65 -6.93 -2.68
CA ASP A 172 -8.18 -6.67 -1.35
C ASP A 172 -8.24 -5.15 -1.11
N PRO A 173 -9.44 -4.57 -0.85
CA PRO A 173 -9.59 -3.13 -0.72
C PRO A 173 -8.73 -2.56 0.39
N VAL A 174 -8.42 -3.36 1.43
CA VAL A 174 -7.56 -2.99 2.55
C VAL A 174 -6.13 -2.66 2.08
N PHE A 175 -5.65 -3.29 1.00
CA PHE A 175 -4.30 -3.09 0.46
C PHE A 175 -4.26 -2.27 -0.84
N SER A 176 -5.41 -1.79 -1.32
CA SER A 176 -5.49 -0.99 -2.56
C SER A 176 -4.56 0.24 -2.53
N ASP A 177 -4.51 0.95 -1.41
CA ASP A 177 -3.66 2.12 -1.21
C ASP A 177 -2.16 1.78 -1.23
N ALA A 178 -1.78 0.56 -0.79
CA ALA A 178 -0.38 0.09 -0.83
C ALA A 178 0.09 -0.16 -2.26
N PHE A 179 -0.80 -0.65 -3.12
CA PHE A 179 -0.50 -0.96 -4.54
C PHE A 179 -0.73 0.22 -5.48
N SER A 180 -1.17 1.38 -4.97
CA SER A 180 -1.37 2.60 -5.77
C SER A 180 -0.07 3.23 -6.28
N SER A 181 1.06 2.94 -5.62
CA SER A 181 2.37 3.52 -5.92
C SER A 181 3.48 2.47 -5.75
N PRO A 182 4.45 2.36 -6.69
CA PRO A 182 5.58 1.45 -6.56
C PRO A 182 6.41 1.65 -5.28
N ALA A 183 6.51 2.89 -4.80
CA ALA A 183 7.24 3.19 -3.57
C ALA A 183 6.54 2.63 -2.32
N ARG A 184 5.20 2.70 -2.26
CA ARG A 184 4.41 2.11 -1.17
C ARG A 184 4.42 0.59 -1.23
N GLU A 185 4.36 0.03 -2.43
CA GLU A 185 4.52 -1.41 -2.62
C GLU A 185 5.88 -1.89 -2.10
N ALA A 186 6.98 -1.19 -2.42
CA ALA A 186 8.30 -1.51 -1.90
C ALA A 186 8.35 -1.46 -0.36
N GLN A 187 7.66 -0.50 0.26
CA GLN A 187 7.54 -0.42 1.72
C GLN A 187 6.71 -1.58 2.29
N LEU A 188 5.64 -2.00 1.61
CA LEU A 188 4.84 -3.17 1.98
C LEU A 188 5.68 -4.46 1.91
N VAL A 189 6.44 -4.66 0.83
CA VAL A 189 7.37 -5.78 0.66
C VAL A 189 8.42 -5.78 1.77
N SER A 190 8.98 -4.61 2.09
CA SER A 190 9.94 -4.44 3.19
C SER A 190 9.33 -4.79 4.56
N ALA A 191 8.04 -4.57 4.77
CA ALA A 191 7.34 -4.94 6.00
C ALA A 191 6.98 -6.43 6.04
N ALA A 192 6.58 -7.01 4.91
CA ALA A 192 6.21 -8.42 4.80
C ALA A 192 7.40 -9.37 5.01
N GLY A 193 8.61 -8.98 4.57
CA GLY A 193 9.82 -9.79 4.69
C GLY A 193 10.11 -10.31 6.12
N PRO A 194 10.27 -9.42 7.12
CA PRO A 194 10.48 -9.81 8.51
C PRO A 194 9.35 -10.69 9.08
N ILE A 195 8.10 -10.43 8.70
CA ILE A 195 6.94 -11.23 9.13
C ILE A 195 7.06 -12.66 8.60
N CYS A 196 7.30 -12.82 7.30
CA CYS A 196 7.43 -14.13 6.66
C CYS A 196 8.63 -14.91 7.20
N SER A 197 9.77 -14.24 7.43
CA SER A 197 10.92 -14.85 8.11
C SER A 197 10.59 -15.29 9.53
N GLY A 198 9.85 -14.48 10.30
CA GLY A 198 9.37 -14.86 11.63
C GLY A 198 8.44 -16.08 11.62
N VAL A 199 7.51 -16.14 10.66
CA VAL A 199 6.59 -17.28 10.46
C VAL A 199 7.39 -18.56 10.13
N ARG A 200 8.35 -18.48 9.21
CA ARG A 200 9.27 -19.58 8.88
C ARG A 200 10.07 -20.05 10.08
N ASN A 201 10.69 -19.14 10.84
CA ASN A 201 11.47 -19.51 12.02
C ASN A 201 10.62 -20.14 13.12
N ASN A 202 9.38 -19.67 13.30
CA ASN A 202 8.42 -20.27 14.22
C ASN A 202 8.04 -21.70 13.80
N LEU A 203 7.90 -21.96 12.50
CA LEU A 203 7.61 -23.30 11.98
C LEU A 203 8.82 -24.24 12.19
N ARG A 204 10.04 -23.79 11.86
CA ARG A 204 11.28 -24.55 12.11
C ARG A 204 11.42 -24.91 13.58
N THR A 205 11.18 -23.94 14.46
CA THR A 205 11.20 -24.15 15.91
C THR A 205 10.17 -25.17 16.35
N ALA A 206 8.93 -25.11 15.83
CA ALA A 206 7.90 -26.10 16.14
C ALA A 206 8.29 -27.51 15.70
N ILE A 207 8.87 -27.67 14.49
CA ILE A 207 9.36 -28.97 13.98
C ILE A 207 10.47 -29.49 14.90
N ARG A 208 11.49 -28.67 15.18
CA ARG A 208 12.61 -29.03 16.07
C ARG A 208 12.12 -29.46 17.44
N ASP A 209 11.23 -28.66 18.01
CA ASP A 209 10.69 -28.88 19.34
C ASP A 209 9.84 -30.15 19.41
N SER A 210 9.17 -30.55 18.32
CA SER A 210 8.40 -31.79 18.25
C SER A 210 9.27 -33.06 18.26
N LEU A 211 10.51 -32.96 17.77
CA LEU A 211 11.44 -34.08 17.58
C LEU A 211 12.51 -34.19 18.67
N TYR A 212 13.04 -33.07 19.13
CA TYR A 212 14.28 -33.02 19.93
C TYR A 212 14.09 -32.53 21.38
N LYS A 213 12.89 -32.06 21.77
CA LYS A 213 12.63 -31.76 23.19
C LYS A 213 12.51 -33.05 24.00
N LYS A 214 12.70 -32.92 25.32
CA LYS A 214 12.55 -34.02 26.30
C LYS A 214 11.25 -34.81 26.13
N LYS A 215 10.16 -34.14 25.73
CA LYS A 215 8.88 -34.75 25.40
C LYS A 215 8.66 -34.66 23.88
N LYS A 216 8.95 -35.74 23.16
CA LYS A 216 8.62 -35.85 21.73
C LYS A 216 7.11 -35.80 21.55
N THR A 217 6.66 -35.17 20.47
CA THR A 217 5.23 -35.05 20.15
C THR A 217 4.87 -36.02 19.03
N ASP A 218 3.76 -36.75 19.20
CA ASP A 218 3.17 -37.58 18.16
C ASP A 218 2.78 -36.76 16.91
N LEU A 219 2.85 -37.36 15.71
CA LEU A 219 2.58 -36.70 14.43
C LEU A 219 1.22 -36.01 14.39
N ILE A 220 0.17 -36.72 14.82
CA ILE A 220 -1.21 -36.22 14.75
C ILE A 220 -1.37 -35.06 15.74
N THR A 221 -0.82 -35.20 16.93
CA THR A 221 -0.83 -34.14 17.95
C THR A 221 -0.06 -32.91 17.49
N PHE A 222 1.10 -33.10 16.85
CA PHE A 222 1.89 -32.01 16.29
C PHE A 222 1.14 -31.28 15.17
N THR A 223 0.54 -32.05 14.25
CA THR A 223 -0.24 -31.50 13.13
C THR A 223 -1.43 -30.69 13.63
N LYS A 224 -2.19 -31.20 14.61
CA LYS A 224 -3.30 -30.48 15.25
C LYS A 224 -2.85 -29.12 15.81
N LYS A 225 -1.77 -29.12 16.59
CA LYS A 225 -1.19 -27.87 17.15
C LYS A 225 -0.72 -26.90 16.07
N LEU A 226 -0.16 -27.39 14.96
CA LEU A 226 0.21 -26.54 13.83
C LEU A 226 -1.02 -25.95 13.16
N THR A 227 -2.03 -26.75 12.83
CA THR A 227 -3.25 -26.26 12.17
C THR A 227 -3.99 -25.24 13.03
N GLU A 228 -4.08 -25.45 14.35
CA GLU A 228 -4.70 -24.49 15.28
C GLU A 228 -3.95 -23.15 15.33
N LYS A 229 -2.61 -23.18 15.21
CA LYS A 229 -1.76 -22.00 15.32
C LYS A 229 -1.67 -21.18 14.01
N TYR A 230 -1.78 -21.86 12.87
CA TYR A 230 -1.49 -21.29 11.55
C TYR A 230 -2.72 -21.08 10.67
N LEU A 231 -3.78 -21.88 10.82
CA LEU A 231 -5.00 -21.74 10.02
C LEU A 231 -6.06 -20.92 10.77
N ARG A 232 -7.03 -20.35 10.03
CA ARG A 232 -8.20 -19.72 10.66
C ARG A 232 -8.95 -20.71 11.55
N ALA A 233 -9.48 -20.20 12.67
CA ALA A 233 -10.44 -20.94 13.49
C ALA A 233 -11.60 -21.47 12.62
N GLY A 234 -11.96 -22.75 12.80
CA GLY A 234 -12.96 -23.43 11.98
C GLY A 234 -12.39 -24.27 10.83
N THR A 235 -11.12 -24.11 10.46
CA THR A 235 -10.46 -24.94 9.43
C THR A 235 -10.03 -26.30 9.96
N THR A 236 -10.04 -26.50 11.29
CA THR A 236 -9.71 -27.76 11.97
C THR A 236 -10.85 -28.77 11.86
N THR A 237 -11.21 -29.15 10.64
CA THR A 237 -11.95 -30.39 10.39
C THR A 237 -11.06 -31.60 10.70
N LEU A 238 -11.69 -32.69 11.12
CA LEU A 238 -11.09 -33.98 11.51
C LEU A 238 -9.71 -34.26 10.88
N ILE A 239 -8.65 -34.02 11.65
CA ILE A 239 -7.28 -34.36 11.25
C ILE A 239 -7.13 -35.86 11.40
N THR A 240 -7.36 -36.58 10.30
CA THR A 240 -7.10 -38.01 10.12
C THR A 240 -5.68 -38.24 9.63
N GLU A 241 -5.20 -39.48 9.69
CA GLU A 241 -3.85 -39.85 9.26
C GLU A 241 -3.60 -39.57 7.77
N SER A 242 -4.65 -39.70 6.94
CA SER A 242 -4.60 -39.38 5.52
C SER A 242 -4.83 -37.90 5.21
N SER A 243 -4.95 -37.05 6.23
CA SER A 243 -5.10 -35.61 6.01
C SER A 243 -3.84 -35.06 5.34
N PRO A 244 -3.97 -34.23 4.29
CA PRO A 244 -2.79 -33.68 3.60
C PRO A 244 -1.93 -32.80 4.52
N TYR A 245 -2.48 -32.24 5.60
CA TYR A 245 -1.69 -31.54 6.61
C TYR A 245 -0.78 -32.47 7.42
N VAL A 246 -1.24 -33.71 7.68
CA VAL A 246 -0.45 -34.74 8.34
C VAL A 246 0.70 -35.17 7.43
N LEU A 247 0.41 -35.40 6.15
CA LEU A 247 1.43 -35.74 5.14
C LEU A 247 2.50 -34.65 5.01
N LYS A 248 2.09 -33.38 4.97
CA LYS A 248 3.03 -32.24 4.97
C LYS A 248 3.90 -32.22 6.22
N SER A 249 3.29 -32.40 7.39
CA SER A 249 4.00 -32.41 8.66
C SER A 249 4.98 -33.57 8.76
N ALA A 250 4.61 -34.75 8.25
CA ALA A 250 5.45 -35.93 8.17
C ALA A 250 6.69 -35.68 7.28
N LEU A 251 6.52 -35.08 6.10
CA LEU A 251 7.64 -34.71 5.22
C LEU A 251 8.62 -33.75 5.90
N LEU A 252 8.11 -32.68 6.52
CA LEU A 252 8.96 -31.68 7.17
C LEU A 252 9.70 -32.27 8.38
N ARG A 253 9.08 -33.17 9.14
CA ARG A 253 9.74 -33.90 10.23
C ARG A 253 10.75 -34.91 9.70
N ARG A 254 10.46 -35.59 8.59
CA ARG A 254 11.39 -36.53 7.96
C ARG A 254 12.65 -35.82 7.49
N PHE A 255 12.52 -34.67 6.83
CA PHE A 255 13.67 -33.82 6.49
C PHE A 255 14.50 -33.48 7.72
N ALA A 256 13.84 -33.07 8.81
CA ALA A 256 14.51 -32.71 10.06
C ALA A 256 15.22 -33.88 10.76
N LEU A 257 14.80 -35.11 10.51
CA LEU A 257 15.44 -36.34 11.00
C LEU A 257 16.63 -36.73 10.12
N ASP A 258 16.48 -36.63 8.79
CA ASP A 258 17.53 -36.93 7.81
C ASP A 258 18.68 -35.90 7.86
N PHE A 259 18.39 -34.64 8.22
CA PHE A 259 19.35 -33.55 8.30
C PHE A 259 19.36 -32.89 9.69
N PRO A 260 19.83 -33.59 10.75
CA PRO A 260 19.75 -33.11 12.13
C PRO A 260 20.59 -31.86 12.37
N ASP A 261 21.72 -31.70 11.67
CA ASP A 261 22.62 -30.56 11.82
C ASP A 261 21.94 -29.28 11.37
N LYS A 262 21.24 -29.32 10.22
CA LYS A 262 20.50 -28.18 9.66
C LYS A 262 19.37 -27.71 10.55
N ILE A 263 18.71 -28.57 11.33
CA ILE A 263 17.63 -28.13 12.23
C ILE A 263 18.13 -27.72 13.63
N LYS A 264 19.20 -28.35 14.11
CA LYS A 264 19.81 -28.04 15.41
C LYS A 264 20.69 -26.81 15.38
N GLU A 265 21.23 -26.45 14.22
CA GLU A 265 21.93 -25.20 13.99
C GLU A 265 21.08 -24.09 14.63
N LYS A 266 21.59 -23.58 15.75
CA LYS A 266 20.94 -22.48 16.44
C LYS A 266 20.80 -21.43 15.37
N ALA A 267 19.58 -20.98 15.07
CA ALA A 267 19.39 -19.83 14.20
C ALA A 267 20.30 -18.77 14.80
N VAL A 268 21.48 -18.59 14.19
CA VAL A 268 22.51 -17.68 14.68
C VAL A 268 21.75 -16.39 14.67
N ALA A 269 21.43 -15.92 15.87
CA ALA A 269 20.51 -14.82 16.01
C ALA A 269 21.12 -13.74 15.13
N ASP A 270 20.40 -13.34 14.10
CA ASP A 270 20.75 -12.26 13.20
C ASP A 270 20.64 -10.92 13.95
N ASP A 271 21.11 -10.92 15.20
CA ASP A 271 21.27 -9.84 16.17
C ASP A 271 22.37 -8.86 15.70
N SER A 272 23.05 -9.16 14.60
CA SER A 272 23.89 -8.22 13.86
C SER A 272 23.06 -7.19 13.06
N ASN A 273 21.74 -7.38 12.95
CA ASN A 273 20.81 -6.33 12.53
C ASN A 273 20.41 -5.52 13.76
N GLY A 274 21.30 -4.57 14.11
CA GLY A 274 21.29 -3.80 15.34
C GLY A 274 19.91 -3.45 15.85
N LYS A 275 19.57 -4.03 17.01
CA LYS A 275 18.79 -3.44 18.10
C LYS A 275 18.02 -2.18 17.70
N ARG A 276 17.06 -2.28 16.78
CA ARG A 276 15.95 -1.34 16.77
C ARG A 276 15.25 -1.61 18.09
N PRO A 277 15.12 -0.62 18.99
CA PRO A 277 14.48 -0.84 20.26
C PRO A 277 13.14 -1.49 19.95
N ARG A 278 12.98 -2.76 20.37
CA ARG A 278 11.66 -3.37 20.48
C ARG A 278 10.98 -2.55 21.55
N GLY A 279 10.31 -1.48 21.12
CA GLY A 279 9.27 -0.84 21.90
C GLY A 279 8.30 -1.96 22.23
N ASP A 280 8.33 -2.34 23.49
CA ASP A 280 7.41 -3.28 24.11
C ASP A 280 6.03 -2.62 24.11
N HIS A 281 5.42 -2.51 22.93
CA HIS A 281 4.03 -2.15 22.78
C HIS A 281 3.22 -3.40 23.11
N SER A 282 3.03 -3.56 24.42
CA SER A 282 1.81 -4.10 24.98
C SER A 282 0.62 -3.56 24.18
N ASP A 283 -0.14 -4.47 23.58
CA ASP A 283 -1.45 -4.25 23.00
C ASP A 283 -2.40 -3.71 24.09
N SER A 284 -2.30 -2.41 24.38
CA SER A 284 -3.28 -1.67 25.18
C SER A 284 -4.08 -0.80 24.21
N PRO A 285 -5.34 -1.15 23.88
CA PRO A 285 -6.16 -0.39 22.96
C PRO A 285 -6.75 0.80 23.71
N GLY A 286 -6.22 1.99 23.46
CA GLY A 286 -6.85 3.25 23.87
C GLY A 286 -6.00 4.09 24.82
N ALA A 287 -5.18 4.97 24.24
CA ALA A 287 -4.74 6.19 24.90
C ALA A 287 -4.29 7.22 23.85
N ASP A 288 -5.24 8.08 23.48
CA ASP A 288 -5.10 9.53 23.31
C ASP A 288 -3.85 10.06 22.57
N ASN A 289 -4.04 10.45 21.31
CA ASN A 289 -3.06 11.12 20.43
C ASN A 289 -2.92 12.62 20.75
N SER A 290 -2.68 12.97 22.02
CA SER A 290 -2.51 14.35 22.45
C SER A 290 -1.09 14.61 22.96
N ARG A 291 -0.15 14.86 22.05
CA ARG A 291 1.17 15.54 22.26
C ARG A 291 1.84 15.63 20.87
N GLY A 292 1.89 16.76 20.19
CA GLY A 292 2.44 18.04 20.66
C GLY A 292 3.96 18.00 20.46
N ASN A 293 4.45 18.29 19.25
CA ASN A 293 5.87 18.43 18.96
C ASN A 293 6.13 19.68 18.10
N SER A 294 6.23 20.82 18.79
CA SER A 294 7.18 21.88 18.43
C SER A 294 8.55 21.43 18.92
N ALA A 295 9.33 20.78 18.06
CA ALA A 295 10.75 20.55 18.30
C ALA A 295 11.52 21.19 17.14
N VAL A 296 12.19 22.30 17.47
CA VAL A 296 13.08 23.06 16.59
C VAL A 296 14.21 22.13 16.10
N PRO A 297 14.58 22.14 14.81
CA PRO A 297 15.68 21.34 14.31
C PRO A 297 16.99 21.95 14.81
N SER A 298 17.73 21.19 15.61
CA SER A 298 19.11 21.50 15.98
C SER A 298 20.02 21.17 14.80
N GLU A 299 20.43 22.20 14.06
CA GLU A 299 21.58 22.19 13.16
C GLU A 299 22.86 22.08 14.00
N ASN A 300 23.35 20.86 14.27
CA ASN A 300 24.76 20.54 14.49
C ASN A 300 24.91 19.09 14.92
N THR A 301 25.05 18.16 13.97
CA THR A 301 25.76 16.90 14.24
C THR A 301 26.42 16.39 12.97
N VAL A 302 27.62 16.91 12.77
CA VAL A 302 28.58 16.56 11.73
C VAL A 302 29.11 15.13 11.98
N THR A 303 29.07 14.32 10.93
CA THR A 303 29.86 13.10 10.66
C THR A 303 29.83 11.95 11.68
N ALA A 304 28.75 11.16 11.68
CA ALA A 304 28.84 9.76 12.10
C ALA A 304 29.52 8.94 10.99
N GLY A 305 30.77 8.55 11.21
CA GLY A 305 31.57 7.73 10.30
C GLY A 305 30.86 6.44 9.92
N SER A 306 30.52 6.32 8.64
CA SER A 306 30.05 5.09 8.01
C SER A 306 31.16 4.05 8.12
N ARG A 307 31.09 3.19 9.15
CA ARG A 307 31.92 1.99 9.25
C ARG A 307 31.54 1.08 8.09
N LYS A 308 32.28 1.22 7.00
CA LYS A 308 32.37 0.30 5.88
C LYS A 308 32.70 -1.07 6.46
N ARG A 309 31.66 -1.89 6.72
CA ARG A 309 31.83 -3.31 7.06
C ARG A 309 32.60 -3.91 5.87
N GLN A 310 33.88 -4.21 6.07
CA GLN A 310 34.61 -5.07 5.16
C GLN A 310 33.88 -6.41 5.17
N LEU A 311 33.20 -6.68 4.06
CA LEU A 311 32.60 -7.95 3.75
C LEU A 311 33.79 -8.88 3.50
N GLU A 312 34.19 -9.64 4.52
CA GLU A 312 35.14 -10.75 4.33
C GLU A 312 34.45 -11.77 3.42
N GLU A 313 34.89 -11.76 2.18
CA GLU A 313 34.41 -12.56 1.05
C GLU A 313 35.07 -13.95 1.08
N THR A 314 34.94 -14.66 2.20
CA THR A 314 35.52 -15.98 2.43
C THR A 314 34.50 -16.96 3.01
N SER A 315 33.44 -17.24 2.24
CA SER A 315 32.72 -18.50 2.38
C SER A 315 32.19 -18.95 1.02
N THR A 316 33.04 -19.67 0.28
CA THR A 316 32.76 -20.23 -1.04
C THR A 316 31.94 -21.52 -0.99
N GLU A 317 31.44 -21.91 0.18
CA GLU A 317 30.43 -22.94 0.34
C GLU A 317 29.29 -22.28 1.12
N THR A 318 28.36 -21.66 0.38
CA THR A 318 27.16 -21.06 0.98
C THR A 318 26.44 -22.16 1.73
N ASP A 319 26.63 -22.20 3.05
CA ASP A 319 25.98 -23.14 3.93
C ASP A 319 24.46 -22.91 3.77
N ASP A 320 23.83 -23.78 2.98
CA ASP A 320 22.42 -23.61 2.62
C ASP A 320 21.62 -23.54 3.92
N HIS A 321 21.01 -22.38 4.19
CA HIS A 321 20.19 -22.22 5.37
C HIS A 321 19.02 -23.21 5.34
N PHE A 322 18.53 -23.63 6.51
CA PHE A 322 17.51 -24.68 6.67
C PHE A 322 16.40 -24.70 5.60
N TRP A 323 15.73 -23.56 5.35
CA TRP A 323 14.61 -23.51 4.39
C TRP A 323 15.01 -23.69 2.92
N LEU A 324 16.22 -23.28 2.52
CA LEU A 324 16.70 -23.50 1.16
C LEU A 324 17.04 -24.97 0.95
N ALA A 325 17.60 -25.62 1.98
CA ALA A 325 17.83 -27.06 1.97
C ALA A 325 16.52 -27.86 1.93
N VAL A 326 15.46 -27.40 2.63
CA VAL A 326 14.11 -27.98 2.53
C VAL A 326 13.58 -27.85 1.10
N ASP A 327 13.66 -26.66 0.49
CA ASP A 327 13.16 -26.42 -0.87
C ASP A 327 13.85 -27.35 -1.88
N LYS A 328 15.19 -27.39 -1.89
CA LYS A 328 15.99 -28.29 -2.75
C LYS A 328 15.64 -29.76 -2.54
N TRP A 329 15.42 -30.18 -1.29
CA TRP A 329 15.06 -31.57 -0.97
C TRP A 329 13.66 -31.93 -1.46
N LEU A 330 12.68 -31.04 -1.33
CA LEU A 330 11.33 -31.26 -1.83
C LEU A 330 11.26 -31.29 -3.35
N ASP A 331 12.08 -30.48 -4.03
CA ASP A 331 12.21 -30.55 -5.49
C ASP A 331 12.81 -31.88 -5.93
N GLY A 332 13.90 -32.32 -5.29
CA GLY A 332 14.47 -33.63 -5.57
C GLY A 332 13.50 -34.81 -5.30
N LEU A 333 12.64 -34.70 -4.29
CA LEU A 333 11.56 -35.67 -4.07
C LEU A 333 10.47 -35.60 -5.14
N SER A 334 10.06 -34.39 -5.53
CA SER A 334 9.11 -34.17 -6.61
C SER A 334 9.56 -34.87 -7.89
N ASP A 335 10.83 -34.73 -8.27
CA ASP A 335 11.38 -35.35 -9.48
C ASP A 335 11.42 -36.88 -9.37
N LYS A 336 11.87 -37.41 -8.22
CA LYS A 336 11.92 -38.86 -7.96
C LYS A 336 10.54 -39.53 -8.03
N HIS A 337 9.50 -38.86 -7.57
CA HIS A 337 8.15 -39.41 -7.50
C HIS A 337 7.26 -39.02 -8.70
N GLY A 338 7.81 -38.34 -9.72
CA GLY A 338 7.10 -38.04 -10.97
C GLY A 338 6.16 -36.82 -10.89
N GLY A 339 6.52 -35.81 -10.09
CA GLY A 339 5.79 -34.56 -9.92
C GLY A 339 5.24 -34.36 -8.51
N TRP A 340 4.47 -33.28 -8.32
CA TRP A 340 3.91 -32.88 -7.01
C TRP A 340 2.43 -33.24 -6.85
N ASP A 341 2.05 -34.44 -7.29
CA ASP A 341 0.71 -34.99 -7.07
C ASP A 341 0.75 -36.14 -6.05
N TRP A 342 0.32 -35.82 -4.84
CA TRP A 342 0.29 -36.75 -3.71
C TRP A 342 -0.69 -37.91 -3.89
N ASN A 343 -1.59 -37.84 -4.88
CA ASN A 343 -2.53 -38.92 -5.16
C ASN A 343 -1.93 -40.06 -5.97
N THR A 344 -0.75 -39.87 -6.57
CA THR A 344 -0.10 -40.93 -7.34
C THR A 344 0.28 -42.11 -6.43
N PRO A 345 0.27 -43.35 -6.96
CA PRO A 345 0.63 -44.54 -6.17
C PRO A 345 2.02 -44.43 -5.53
N ARG A 346 2.99 -43.83 -6.25
CA ARG A 346 4.36 -43.62 -5.75
C ARG A 346 4.40 -42.75 -4.50
N TRP A 347 3.67 -41.63 -4.50
CA TRP A 347 3.58 -40.76 -3.32
C TRP A 347 2.86 -41.46 -2.16
N ARG A 348 1.77 -42.18 -2.42
CA ARG A 348 1.05 -42.92 -1.36
C ARG A 348 1.93 -43.96 -0.67
N SER A 349 2.68 -44.76 -1.44
CA SER A 349 3.64 -45.72 -0.89
C SER A 349 4.72 -45.04 -0.07
N TYR A 350 5.28 -43.93 -0.56
CA TYR A 350 6.28 -43.16 0.16
C TYR A 350 5.73 -42.55 1.47
N PHE A 351 4.50 -42.03 1.46
CA PHE A 351 3.86 -41.51 2.66
C PHE A 351 3.58 -42.61 3.70
N GLN A 352 3.14 -43.79 3.26
CA GLN A 352 2.97 -44.95 4.16
C GLN A 352 4.30 -45.37 4.80
N GLU A 353 5.38 -45.35 4.03
CA GLU A 353 6.73 -45.63 4.52
C GLU A 353 7.18 -44.58 5.55
N ILE A 354 7.02 -43.29 5.26
CA ILE A 354 7.38 -42.20 6.18
C ILE A 354 6.58 -42.30 7.49
N ILE A 355 5.27 -42.50 7.41
CA ILE A 355 4.41 -42.58 8.60
C ILE A 355 4.79 -43.79 9.45
N THR A 356 5.10 -44.93 8.81
CA THR A 356 5.56 -46.14 9.52
C THR A 356 6.89 -45.90 10.21
N LYS A 357 7.88 -45.34 9.50
CA LYS A 357 9.19 -44.98 10.07
C LYS A 357 9.09 -43.99 11.21
N GLU A 358 8.25 -42.96 11.08
CA GLU A 358 8.03 -41.99 12.14
C GLU A 358 7.42 -42.65 13.38
N ARG A 359 6.44 -43.55 13.20
CA ARG A 359 5.88 -44.32 14.31
C ARG A 359 6.93 -45.15 15.01
N GLU A 360 7.79 -45.86 14.28
CA GLU A 360 8.86 -46.67 14.86
C GLU A 360 9.87 -45.81 15.64
N GLU A 361 10.35 -44.73 15.02
CA GLU A 361 11.35 -43.83 15.61
C GLU A 361 10.81 -43.02 16.80
N VAL A 362 9.51 -42.67 16.81
CA VAL A 362 8.88 -41.93 17.90
C VAL A 362 8.36 -42.88 19.00
N ALA A 363 7.79 -44.03 18.65
CA ALA A 363 7.30 -45.02 19.63
C ALA A 363 8.43 -45.68 20.43
N ALA A 364 9.63 -45.78 19.86
CA ALA A 364 10.83 -46.20 20.60
C ALA A 364 11.13 -45.32 21.82
N PHE A 365 10.52 -44.13 21.91
CA PHE A 365 10.56 -43.27 23.09
C PHE A 365 9.20 -43.40 23.77
N PRO A 366 9.03 -44.30 24.76
CA PRO A 366 7.76 -44.45 25.45
C PRO A 366 7.37 -43.07 25.96
N ILE A 367 6.32 -42.52 25.34
CA ILE A 367 5.66 -41.32 25.83
C ILE A 367 5.33 -41.70 27.26
N SER A 368 6.02 -41.07 28.22
CA SER A 368 5.70 -41.24 29.63
C SER A 368 4.26 -40.78 29.77
N THR A 369 3.33 -41.74 29.69
CA THR A 369 1.90 -41.60 29.87
C THR A 369 1.62 -41.38 31.35
N ALA A 370 2.38 -40.48 31.96
CA ALA A 370 2.13 -39.89 33.26
C ALA A 370 1.11 -38.77 33.09
N GLN A 371 -0.12 -39.15 32.71
CA GLN A 371 -1.34 -38.45 33.09
C GLN A 371 -2.54 -39.37 32.87
N LYS A 372 -2.50 -40.53 33.53
CA LYS A 372 -3.69 -41.32 33.84
C LYS A 372 -4.37 -40.74 35.09
N ASN A 373 -4.70 -39.44 35.06
CA ASN A 373 -5.47 -38.77 36.10
C ASN A 373 -6.77 -38.27 35.50
N SER A 374 -7.75 -39.17 35.39
CA SER A 374 -9.14 -38.88 35.75
C SER A 374 -9.88 -40.21 35.82
N ALA A 375 -9.59 -40.97 36.88
CA ALA A 375 -10.58 -41.90 37.39
C ALA A 375 -11.74 -41.04 37.88
N VAL A 376 -12.75 -40.87 37.03
CA VAL A 376 -14.07 -40.43 37.47
C VAL A 376 -14.55 -41.49 38.45
N PRO A 377 -14.74 -41.18 39.74
CA PRO A 377 -15.34 -42.14 40.65
C PRO A 377 -16.74 -42.44 40.15
N ASN A 378 -16.97 -43.73 39.91
CA ASN A 378 -18.22 -44.33 39.50
C ASN A 378 -19.30 -43.96 40.54
N ALA A 379 -20.13 -42.96 40.24
CA ALA A 379 -21.26 -42.60 41.08
C ALA A 379 -22.42 -43.58 40.82
N THR A 380 -22.73 -44.33 41.87
CA THR A 380 -23.84 -45.26 42.07
C THR A 380 -25.19 -44.72 41.57
N PRO A 381 -26.06 -45.54 40.97
CA PRO A 381 -27.43 -45.14 40.66
C PRO A 381 -28.32 -45.32 41.89
N ALA A 382 -29.00 -44.25 42.34
CA ALA A 382 -30.10 -44.38 43.30
C ALA A 382 -31.19 -43.28 43.13
N ASN A 383 -32.37 -43.79 42.77
CA ASN A 383 -33.74 -43.33 43.01
C ASN A 383 -34.41 -42.16 42.26
N PRO A 384 -35.70 -42.36 41.87
CA PRO A 384 -36.60 -41.32 41.34
C PRO A 384 -37.48 -40.70 42.45
N LEU A 385 -38.30 -39.69 42.05
CA LEU A 385 -39.25 -38.84 42.80
C LEU A 385 -38.65 -37.48 43.20
N THR A 386 -39.22 -36.30 42.94
CA THR A 386 -40.60 -35.84 42.65
C THR A 386 -40.51 -34.44 42.00
N PRO A 387 -41.59 -33.91 41.36
CA PRO A 387 -41.56 -32.64 40.65
C PRO A 387 -41.80 -31.46 41.61
N THR A 388 -41.07 -30.37 41.44
CA THR A 388 -41.43 -29.06 42.03
C THR A 388 -41.49 -28.02 40.92
N ALA A 389 -42.69 -27.45 40.81
CA ALA A 389 -43.04 -26.36 39.93
C ALA A 389 -42.48 -25.01 40.44
N GLY A 390 -42.16 -24.14 39.50
CA GLY A 390 -41.79 -22.74 39.69
C GLY A 390 -40.93 -22.30 38.50
N ALA A 391 -41.49 -21.77 37.41
CA ALA A 391 -41.85 -20.36 37.24
C ALA A 391 -40.66 -19.42 37.57
N SER A 392 -40.19 -18.48 36.76
CA SER A 392 -40.54 -17.97 35.43
C SER A 392 -39.39 -17.04 34.98
N THR A 393 -39.17 -16.98 33.66
CA THR A 393 -38.87 -15.78 32.84
C THR A 393 -37.79 -14.77 33.25
N SER A 394 -36.76 -14.64 32.40
CA SER A 394 -36.45 -13.43 31.59
C SER A 394 -35.06 -13.63 30.95
N SER A 395 -34.96 -14.05 29.69
CA SER A 395 -34.97 -13.20 28.48
C SER A 395 -34.24 -11.85 28.62
N SER A 396 -32.96 -11.83 28.25
CA SER A 396 -32.34 -10.63 27.68
C SER A 396 -31.38 -11.06 26.57
N CYS A 397 -31.95 -11.17 25.37
CA CYS A 397 -31.24 -10.98 24.12
C CYS A 397 -30.95 -9.48 23.95
N GLY A 398 -29.71 -9.11 23.68
CA GLY A 398 -29.42 -7.75 23.22
C GLY A 398 -27.93 -7.51 23.03
N GLY A 399 -27.51 -7.24 21.79
CA GLY A 399 -26.20 -6.62 21.56
C GLY A 399 -25.40 -7.03 20.32
N ARG A 400 -26.01 -7.52 19.23
CA ARG A 400 -25.35 -7.60 17.91
C ARG A 400 -26.29 -7.32 16.75
N LYS A 401 -26.83 -6.10 16.67
CA LYS A 401 -27.40 -5.52 15.44
C LYS A 401 -27.31 -3.99 15.54
N ALA A 402 -26.18 -3.41 15.13
CA ALA A 402 -26.04 -1.95 15.03
C ALA A 402 -25.04 -1.50 13.94
N LEU A 403 -24.80 -2.30 12.89
CA LEU A 403 -23.89 -1.91 11.80
C LEU A 403 -24.35 -2.32 10.39
N THR A 404 -25.63 -2.61 10.18
CA THR A 404 -26.17 -2.96 8.84
C THR A 404 -27.22 -2.00 8.30
N ASN A 405 -27.55 -0.90 8.99
CA ASN A 405 -28.59 0.04 8.55
C ASN A 405 -28.08 1.43 8.13
N LEU A 406 -26.78 1.61 7.90
CA LEU A 406 -26.24 2.91 7.40
C LEU A 406 -26.00 2.97 5.89
N TRP A 407 -26.12 1.84 5.16
CA TRP A 407 -25.86 1.81 3.72
C TRP A 407 -27.13 1.84 2.87
N ALA A 408 -28.29 1.44 3.43
CA ALA A 408 -29.58 1.47 2.74
C ALA A 408 -30.26 2.87 2.72
N ALA A 409 -29.67 3.88 3.36
CA ALA A 409 -30.21 5.25 3.43
C ALA A 409 -29.53 6.23 2.44
N MET A 410 -28.54 5.76 1.66
CA MET A 410 -27.85 6.59 0.65
C MET A 410 -28.33 6.32 -0.80
N GLU A 411 -29.16 5.30 -1.05
CA GLU A 411 -29.61 4.94 -2.40
C GLU A 411 -31.02 5.44 -2.78
N THR A 412 -31.75 6.14 -1.90
CA THR A 412 -33.10 6.64 -2.20
C THR A 412 -33.20 8.14 -2.47
N GLY A 413 -32.06 8.80 -2.72
CA GLY A 413 -31.96 10.25 -2.83
C GLY A 413 -31.68 10.82 -4.23
N PHE A 414 -32.13 10.18 -5.32
CA PHE A 414 -32.16 10.83 -6.64
C PHE A 414 -33.47 10.48 -7.37
N SER A 415 -34.56 11.04 -6.86
CA SER A 415 -35.81 11.16 -7.61
C SER A 415 -35.73 12.43 -8.46
N SER A 416 -35.75 12.21 -9.76
CA SER A 416 -36.15 13.12 -10.84
C SER A 416 -37.17 14.19 -10.42
N SER A 417 -36.91 15.44 -10.81
CA SER A 417 -37.95 16.44 -11.07
C SER A 417 -38.00 16.74 -12.58
N PRO A 418 -39.20 16.69 -13.20
CA PRO A 418 -39.43 17.19 -14.54
C PRO A 418 -39.87 18.65 -14.49
N MET A 419 -39.23 19.51 -15.29
CA MET A 419 -39.84 20.51 -16.17
C MET A 419 -38.76 21.20 -17.00
#